data_AF-A0AB36G4R0-F1
#
_entry.id   AF-A0AB36G4R0-F1
#
_cell.length_a   1.000
_cell.length_b   1.000
_cell.length_c   1.000
_cell.angle_alpha   90.00
_cell.angle_beta   90.00
_cell.angle_gamma   90.00
#
_symmetry.space_group_name_H-M   'P 1'
#
loop_
_entity.id
_entity.type
_entity.pdbx_description
1 polymer ?
#
loop_
_entity_poly.entity_id
_entity_poly.type
_entity_poly.pdbx_seq_one_letter_code
_entity_poly.pdbx_strand_id
1 'polypeptide(L)'
;MIDEKQKVRFLDACTEQLIALYTASKNGKKVDAEKYRVQGFMHAGELLGIITNEQGKALIADLHVQVFGETIDERATRKRKLDALKESDPDAYIEIPAIERR
;
A
#
# COMPACT_ATOMS: atom_id res chain seq x y z
N MET A 1 29.92 -4.32 8.70
CA MET A 1 28.67 -4.79 9.32
C MET A 1 27.74 -3.60 9.43
N ILE A 2 26.50 -3.73 8.97
CA ILE A 2 25.47 -2.71 9.22
C ILE A 2 25.11 -2.81 10.69
N ASP A 3 25.04 -1.67 11.37
CA ASP A 3 24.70 -1.61 12.79
C ASP A 3 23.20 -1.87 12.98
N GLU A 4 22.83 -2.69 13.96
CA GLU A 4 21.43 -3.06 14.23
C GLU A 4 20.57 -1.81 14.47
N LYS A 5 21.15 -0.79 15.11
CA LYS A 5 20.48 0.50 15.33
C LYS A 5 20.16 1.24 14.03
N GLN A 6 21.02 1.12 13.02
CA GLN A 6 20.78 1.73 11.70
C GLN A 6 19.65 1.01 10.97
N LYS A 7 19.60 -0.32 11.08
CA LYS A 7 18.54 -1.14 10.50
C LYS A 7 17.17 -0.81 11.12
N VAL A 8 17.10 -0.75 12.45
CA VAL A 8 15.87 -0.36 13.17
C VAL A 8 15.41 1.03 12.71
N ARG A 9 16.31 2.02 12.73
CA ARG A 9 15.97 3.40 12.29
C ARG A 9 15.48 3.45 10.84
N PHE A 10 16.03 2.63 9.96
CA PHE A 10 15.59 2.55 8.57
C PHE A 10 14.19 1.95 8.46
N LEU A 11 13.91 0.86 9.18
CA LEU A 11 12.59 0.22 9.20
C LEU A 11 11.51 1.14 9.80
N ASP A 12 11.84 1.87 10.86
CA ASP A 12 10.93 2.87 11.46
C ASP A 12 10.59 3.96 10.43
N ALA A 13 11.61 4.51 9.74
CA ALA A 13 11.40 5.52 8.71
C ALA A 13 10.61 5.01 7.50
N CYS A 14 10.80 3.75 7.09
CA CYS A 14 9.99 3.11 6.05
C CYS A 14 8.53 2.98 6.51
N THR A 15 8.32 2.55 7.75
CA THR A 15 7.00 2.33 8.34
C THR A 15 6.22 3.63 8.42
N GLU A 16 6.81 4.68 8.97
CA GLU A 16 6.18 6.01 9.06
C GLU A 16 5.77 6.54 7.68
N GLN A 17 6.67 6.43 6.70
CA GLN A 17 6.39 6.89 5.34
C GLN A 17 5.28 6.09 4.65
N LEU A 18 5.27 4.76 4.81
CA LEU A 18 4.23 3.89 4.25
C LEU A 18 2.86 4.14 4.91
N ILE A 19 2.82 4.30 6.24
CA ILE A 19 1.57 4.63 6.95
C ILE A 19 1.03 5.98 6.49
N ALA A 20 1.89 7.00 6.37
CA ALA A 20 1.48 8.31 5.88
C ALA A 20 0.96 8.24 4.44
N LEU A 21 1.64 7.50 3.57
CA LEU A 21 1.25 7.26 2.18
C LEU A 21 -0.13 6.58 2.10
N TYR A 22 -0.32 5.49 2.82
CA TYR A 22 -1.56 4.72 2.82
C TYR A 22 -2.72 5.47 3.45
N THR A 23 -2.49 6.21 4.53
CA THR A 23 -3.50 7.05 5.16
C THR A 23 -3.95 8.17 4.21
N ALA A 24 -3.00 8.82 3.51
CA ALA A 24 -3.32 9.82 2.50
C ALA A 24 -4.11 9.23 1.33
N SER A 25 -3.71 8.05 0.84
CA SER A 25 -4.42 7.32 -0.21
C SER A 25 -5.84 6.91 0.22
N LYS A 26 -6.02 6.41 1.44
CA LYS A 26 -7.32 6.05 2.02
C LYS A 26 -8.26 7.26 2.09
N ASN A 27 -7.71 8.43 2.36
CA ASN A 27 -8.44 9.70 2.38
C ASN A 27 -8.67 10.31 0.98
N GLY A 28 -8.38 9.56 -0.09
CA GLY A 28 -8.63 9.99 -1.48
C GLY A 28 -7.64 11.04 -2.00
N LYS A 29 -6.51 11.27 -1.33
CA LYS A 29 -5.47 12.18 -1.83
C LYS A 29 -4.70 11.54 -2.99
N LYS A 30 -4.26 12.36 -3.93
CA LYS A 30 -3.29 11.96 -4.95
C LYS A 30 -1.92 11.80 -4.28
N VAL A 31 -1.33 10.61 -4.39
CA VAL A 31 -0.10 10.24 -3.66
C VAL A 31 1.01 9.67 -4.57
N ASP A 32 0.94 9.94 -5.88
CA ASP A 32 1.88 9.36 -6.85
C ASP A 32 3.34 9.74 -6.54
N ALA A 33 3.58 11.02 -6.21
CA ALA A 33 4.92 11.51 -5.90
C ALA A 33 5.48 10.89 -4.62
N GLU A 34 4.67 10.81 -3.57
CA GLU A 34 5.01 10.17 -2.30
C GLU A 34 5.29 8.67 -2.51
N LYS A 35 4.47 7.99 -3.32
CA LYS A 35 4.67 6.58 -3.65
C LYS A 35 6.04 6.36 -4.30
N TYR A 36 6.40 7.15 -5.32
CA TYR A 36 7.71 7.01 -5.97
C TYR A 36 8.86 7.32 -5.00
N ARG A 37 8.70 8.31 -4.12
CA ARG A 37 9.70 8.63 -3.09
C ARG A 37 9.92 7.45 -2.14
N VAL A 38 8.85 6.84 -1.63
CA VAL A 38 8.95 5.69 -0.72
C VAL A 38 9.56 4.48 -1.41
N GLN A 39 9.20 4.22 -2.67
CA GLN A 39 9.82 3.14 -3.46
C GLN A 39 11.33 3.35 -3.63
N GLY A 40 11.76 4.57 -3.98
CA GLY A 40 13.18 4.90 -4.08
C GLY A 40 13.92 4.75 -2.74
N PHE A 41 13.30 5.17 -1.65
CA PHE A 41 13.87 5.04 -0.31
C PHE A 41 14.05 3.57 0.10
N MET A 42 13.04 2.72 -0.14
CA MET A 42 13.13 1.28 0.13
C MET A 42 14.20 0.59 -0.73
N HIS A 43 14.27 0.94 -2.01
CA HIS A 43 15.28 0.40 -2.91
C HIS A 43 16.71 0.79 -2.50
N ALA A 44 16.91 2.01 -1.98
CA ALA A 44 18.20 2.37 -1.40
C ALA A 44 18.57 1.49 -0.20
N GLY A 45 17.61 1.14 0.66
CA GLY A 45 17.84 0.19 1.77
C GLY A 45 18.19 -1.21 1.31
N GLU A 46 17.59 -1.68 0.21
CA GLU A 46 17.94 -2.94 -0.46
C GLU A 46 19.36 -2.91 -1.02
N LEU A 47 19.71 -1.86 -1.77
CA LEU A 47 21.04 -1.68 -2.36
C LEU A 47 22.15 -1.58 -1.31
N LEU A 48 21.85 -0.93 -0.18
CA LEU A 48 22.79 -0.80 0.94
C LEU A 48 22.85 -2.07 1.81
N GLY A 49 22.05 -3.09 1.52
CA GLY A 49 21.99 -4.34 2.28
C GLY A 49 21.35 -4.23 3.65
N ILE A 50 20.60 -3.15 3.93
CA ILE A 50 19.92 -2.92 5.21
C ILE A 50 18.70 -3.85 5.33
N ILE A 51 17.98 -4.04 4.22
CA ILE A 51 16.83 -4.94 4.11
C ILE A 51 16.95 -5.79 2.84
N THR A 52 16.27 -6.93 2.81
CA THR A 52 16.08 -7.72 1.58
C THR A 52 14.83 -7.28 0.82
N ASN A 53 14.76 -7.64 -0.46
CA ASN A 53 13.55 -7.46 -1.28
C ASN A 53 12.30 -8.07 -0.61
N GLU A 54 12.46 -9.26 -0.03
CA GLU A 54 11.41 -10.01 0.64
C GLU A 54 10.93 -9.31 1.91
N GLN A 55 11.85 -8.79 2.73
CA GLN A 55 11.52 -7.98 3.90
C GLN A 55 10.76 -6.72 3.52
N GLY A 56 11.17 -6.05 2.44
CA GLY A 56 10.45 -4.88 1.92
C GLY A 56 9.03 -5.22 1.47
N LYS A 57 8.85 -6.32 0.72
CA LYS A 57 7.53 -6.79 0.29
C LYS A 57 6.62 -7.16 1.46
N ALA A 58 7.15 -7.85 2.47
CA ALA A 58 6.41 -8.20 3.68
C ALA A 58 5.94 -6.93 4.42
N LEU A 59 6.84 -5.95 4.60
CA LEU A 59 6.50 -4.68 5.27
C LEU A 59 5.37 -3.93 4.55
N ILE A 60 5.42 -3.87 3.21
CA ILE A 60 4.36 -3.26 2.38
C ILE A 60 3.03 -3.98 2.59
N ALA A 61 3.03 -5.32 2.54
CA ALA A 61 1.82 -6.12 2.70
C ALA A 61 1.20 -5.95 4.09
N ASP A 62 2.02 -6.04 5.15
CA ASP A 62 1.57 -5.91 6.54
C ASP A 62 0.95 -4.54 6.79
N LEU A 63 1.61 -3.47 6.36
CA LEU A 63 1.11 -2.11 6.54
C LEU A 63 -0.13 -1.82 5.69
N HIS A 64 -0.27 -2.46 4.52
CA HIS A 64 -1.50 -2.36 3.73
C HIS A 64 -2.69 -2.94 4.51
N VAL A 65 -2.53 -4.12 5.10
CA VAL A 65 -3.57 -4.73 5.94
C VAL A 65 -3.88 -3.86 7.15
N GLN A 66 -2.86 -3.32 7.83
CA GLN A 66 -3.08 -2.46 9.01
C GLN A 66 -3.86 -1.18 8.69
N VAL A 67 -3.59 -0.53 7.54
CA VAL A 67 -4.23 0.75 7.20
C VAL A 67 -5.58 0.56 6.50
N PHE A 68 -5.69 -0.42 5.60
CA PHE A 68 -6.89 -0.63 4.78
C PHE A 68 -7.83 -1.71 5.33
N GLY A 69 -7.37 -2.59 6.23
CA GLY A 69 -8.14 -3.72 6.75
C GLY A 69 -8.31 -4.87 5.76
N GLU A 70 -7.62 -4.81 4.61
CA GLU A 70 -7.66 -5.82 3.54
C GLU A 70 -6.27 -5.96 2.92
N THR A 71 -5.99 -7.11 2.32
CA THR A 71 -4.78 -7.34 1.54
C THR A 71 -4.83 -6.58 0.21
N ILE A 72 -3.66 -6.43 -0.42
CA ILE A 72 -3.55 -5.83 -1.77
C ILE A 72 -4.36 -6.64 -2.79
N ASP A 73 -4.32 -7.97 -2.69
CA ASP A 73 -5.02 -8.87 -3.63
C ASP A 73 -6.53 -8.88 -3.43
N GLU A 74 -7.01 -8.84 -2.19
CA GLU A 74 -8.44 -8.68 -1.89
C GLU A 74 -8.96 -7.36 -2.45
N ARG A 75 -8.22 -6.27 -2.23
CA ARG A 75 -8.56 -4.95 -2.77
C ARG A 75 -8.60 -4.95 -4.30
N ALA A 76 -7.60 -5.54 -4.94
CA ALA A 76 -7.54 -5.65 -6.40
C ALA A 76 -8.68 -6.51 -6.96
N THR A 77 -9.07 -7.56 -6.25
CA THR A 77 -10.17 -8.46 -6.63
C THR A 77 -11.52 -7.76 -6.46
N ARG A 78 -11.74 -7.06 -5.34
CA ARG A 78 -12.93 -6.23 -5.09
C ARG A 78 -13.10 -5.18 -6.18
N LYS A 79 -12.03 -4.44 -6.50
CA LYS A 79 -12.05 -3.44 -7.57
C LYS A 79 -12.40 -4.06 -8.93
N ARG A 80 -11.76 -5.18 -9.31
CA ARG A 80 -12.07 -5.89 -10.57
C ARG A 80 -13.53 -6.35 -10.65
N LYS A 81 -14.10 -6.86 -9.56
CA LYS A 81 -15.52 -7.24 -9.49
C LYS A 81 -16.43 -6.03 -9.71
N LEU A 82 -16.14 -4.91 -9.04
CA LEU A 82 -16.90 -3.68 -9.21
C LEU A 82 -16.81 -3.14 -10.65
N ASP A 83 -15.62 -3.14 -11.24
CA ASP A 83 -15.43 -2.67 -12.61
C ASP A 83 -16.11 -3.59 -13.64
N ALA A 84 -16.11 -4.91 -13.42
CA ALA A 84 -16.87 -5.85 -14.25
C ALA A 84 -18.38 -5.62 -14.13
N LEU A 85 -18.88 -5.39 -12.91
CA LEU A 85 -20.31 -5.15 -12.68
C LEU A 85 -20.79 -3.85 -13.36
N LYS A 86 -19.97 -2.78 -13.34
CA LYS A 86 -20.28 -1.54 -14.07
C LYS A 86 -20.53 -1.78 -15.56
N GLU A 87 -19.79 -2.70 -16.17
CA GLU A 87 -19.89 -2.99 -17.60
C GLU A 87 -21.04 -3.96 -17.91
N SER A 88 -21.23 -4.99 -17.09
CA SER A 88 -22.21 -6.05 -17.35
C SER A 88 -23.62 -5.71 -16.89
N ASP A 89 -23.76 -5.02 -15.75
CA ASP A 89 -25.04 -4.73 -15.10
C ASP A 89 -24.95 -3.41 -14.31
N PRO A 90 -25.10 -2.27 -15.00
CA PRO A 90 -24.99 -0.94 -14.40
C PRO A 90 -26.00 -0.70 -13.28
N ASP A 91 -27.20 -1.30 -13.36
CA ASP A 91 -28.25 -1.15 -12.35
C ASP A 91 -27.84 -1.84 -11.05
N ALA A 92 -27.37 -3.09 -11.12
CA ALA A 92 -26.84 -3.80 -9.95
C ALA A 92 -25.63 -3.06 -9.32
N TYR A 93 -24.80 -2.39 -10.13
CA TYR A 93 -23.72 -1.54 -9.61
C TYR A 93 -24.24 -0.31 -8.86
N ILE A 94 -25.34 0.30 -9.32
CA ILE A 94 -25.98 1.45 -8.70
C ILE A 94 -26.74 1.06 -7.40
N GLU A 95 -27.07 -0.21 -7.19
CA GLU A 95 -27.69 -0.68 -5.93
C GLU A 95 -26.68 -0.86 -4.78
N ILE A 96 -25.39 -1.09 -5.07
CA ILE A 96 -24.35 -1.25 -4.03
C ILE A 96 -24.24 0.05 -3.20
N PRO A 97 -24.12 0.07 -1.87
CA PRO A 97 -23.93 1.31 -1.12
C PRO A 97 -22.75 2.14 -1.61
N ALA A 98 -22.90 3.47 -1.74
CA ALA A 98 -21.85 4.34 -2.28
C ALA A 98 -20.54 4.37 -1.44
N ILE A 99 -20.57 3.88 -0.20
CA ILE A 99 -19.37 3.68 0.63
C ILE A 99 -18.58 2.45 0.15
N GLU A 100 -19.27 1.42 -0.33
CA GLU A 100 -18.70 0.14 -0.77
C GLU A 100 -18.26 0.16 -2.25
N ARG A 101 -18.70 1.15 -3.02
CA ARG A 101 -18.24 1.41 -4.41
C ARG A 101 -16.84 2.04 -4.51
N ARG A 102 -16.18 2.34 -3.38
CA ARG A 102 -14.91 3.10 -3.31
C ARG A 102 -13.69 2.21 -3.08
#